data_AF-A0A842RHL3-F1
#
_entry.id   AF-A0A842RHL3-F1
#
_cell.length_a   1.000
_cell.length_b   1.000
_cell.length_c   1.000
_cell.angle_alpha   90.00
_cell.angle_beta   90.00
_cell.angle_gamma   90.00
#
_symmetry.space_group_name_H-M   'P 1'
#
loop_
_entity.id
_entity.type
_entity.pdbx_description
1 polymer ?
#
loop_
_entity_poly.entity_id
_entity_poly.type
_entity_poly.pdbx_seq_one_letter_code
_entity_poly.pdbx_strand_id
1 'polypeptide(L)'
;MNDQFEFDDETNCLYQILKKEDNLSSSQILEMAASDEFEKICTGCVSGDSFLRAVKKLEKAGIVKSKLAKGGYKWRLLKKDLQ
;
A
#
# COMPACT_ATOMS: atom_id res chain seq x y z
N MET A 1 1.51 -5.49 23.14
CA MET A 1 0.39 -4.94 22.34
C MET A 1 0.22 -5.84 21.14
N ASN A 2 -0.79 -6.70 21.16
CA ASN A 2 -1.21 -7.45 19.98
C ASN A 2 -2.25 -6.59 19.26
N ASP A 3 -1.79 -5.61 18.49
CA ASP A 3 -2.65 -4.93 17.53
C ASP A 3 -2.74 -5.82 16.29
N GLN A 4 -3.79 -6.64 16.23
CA GLN A 4 -4.19 -7.28 14.98
C GLN A 4 -4.77 -6.18 14.09
N PHE A 5 -3.96 -5.68 13.15
CA PHE A 5 -4.44 -4.79 12.10
C PHE A 5 -5.32 -5.59 11.14
N GLU A 6 -6.59 -5.21 11.02
CA GLU A 6 -7.50 -5.81 10.04
C GLU A 6 -7.34 -5.09 8.69
N PHE A 7 -7.07 -5.87 7.64
CA PHE A 7 -6.97 -5.35 6.29
C PHE A 7 -8.37 -5.23 5.67
N ASP A 8 -8.77 -4.01 5.34
CA ASP A 8 -9.86 -3.75 4.39
C ASP A 8 -9.38 -3.87 2.94
N ASP A 9 -10.30 -3.82 1.97
CA ASP A 9 -9.97 -3.99 0.55
C ASP A 9 -8.89 -2.99 0.07
N GLU A 10 -8.98 -1.73 0.50
CA GLU A 10 -8.03 -0.67 0.11
C GLU A 10 -6.62 -0.94 0.67
N THR A 11 -6.54 -1.32 1.95
CA THR A 11 -5.26 -1.60 2.63
C THR A 11 -4.66 -2.94 2.20
N ASN A 12 -5.49 -3.95 1.89
CA ASN A 12 -5.05 -5.22 1.34
C ASN A 12 -4.44 -5.04 -0.05
N CYS A 13 -5.11 -4.32 -0.95
CA CYS A 13 -4.58 -3.96 -2.27
C CYS A 13 -3.16 -3.38 -2.17
N LEU A 14 -3.01 -2.34 -1.35
CA LEU A 14 -1.73 -1.66 -1.16
C LEU A 14 -0.66 -2.57 -0.54
N TYR A 15 -1.04 -3.41 0.43
CA TYR A 15 -0.14 -4.38 1.04
C TYR A 15 0.35 -5.42 0.03
N GLN A 16 -0.53 -5.98 -0.81
CA GLN A 16 -0.14 -6.96 -1.81
C GLN A 16 0.81 -6.37 -2.86
N ILE A 17 0.54 -5.14 -3.32
CA ILE A 17 1.43 -4.41 -4.24
C ILE A 17 2.81 -4.25 -3.62
N LEU A 18 2.90 -3.70 -2.40
CA LEU A 18 4.18 -3.47 -1.74
C LEU A 18 4.90 -4.75 -1.29
N LYS A 19 4.13 -5.85 -1.11
CA LYS A 19 4.67 -7.18 -0.81
C LYS A 19 5.33 -7.78 -2.04
N LYS A 20 4.74 -7.57 -3.22
CA LYS A 20 5.34 -7.95 -4.50
C LYS A 20 6.55 -7.09 -4.82
N GLU A 21 6.39 -5.77 -4.80
CA GLU A 21 7.45 -4.83 -5.16
C GLU A 21 7.57 -3.72 -4.11
N ASP A 22 8.72 -3.68 -3.46
CA ASP A 22 9.00 -2.75 -2.37
C ASP A 22 9.53 -1.40 -2.91
N ASN A 23 9.49 -0.35 -2.11
CA ASN A 23 10.09 0.96 -2.45
C ASN A 23 9.50 1.64 -3.70
N LEU A 24 8.17 1.65 -3.82
CA LEU A 24 7.42 2.26 -4.93
C LEU A 24 6.98 3.70 -4.63
N SER A 25 6.82 4.55 -5.66
CA SER A 25 6.13 5.83 -5.51
C SER A 25 4.62 5.66 -5.58
N SER A 26 3.86 6.66 -5.10
CA SER A 26 2.39 6.64 -5.21
C SER A 26 1.90 6.45 -6.64
N SER A 27 2.57 7.06 -7.63
CA SER A 27 2.23 6.88 -9.05
C SER A 27 2.41 5.43 -9.51
N GLN A 28 3.53 4.79 -9.16
CA GLN A 28 3.80 3.40 -9.52
C GLN A 28 2.80 2.45 -8.85
N ILE A 29 2.43 2.73 -7.60
CA ILE A 29 1.42 1.94 -6.89
C ILE A 29 0.06 2.06 -7.59
N LEU A 30 -0.35 3.26 -8.01
CA LEU A 30 -1.60 3.47 -8.73
C LEU A 30 -1.58 2.78 -10.11
N GLU A 31 -0.45 2.83 -10.82
CA GLU A 31 -0.25 2.09 -12.08
C GLU A 31 -0.38 0.58 -11.87
N MET A 32 0.25 0.04 -10.82
CA MET A 32 0.14 -1.38 -10.48
C MET A 32 -1.28 -1.77 -10.06
N ALA A 33 -1.95 -0.93 -9.26
CA ALA A 33 -3.33 -1.16 -8.84
C ALA A 33 -4.32 -1.19 -10.01
N ALA A 34 -4.00 -0.49 -11.10
CA ALA A 34 -4.77 -0.48 -12.33
C ALA A 34 -4.38 -1.60 -13.32
N SER A 35 -3.38 -2.43 -12.99
CA SER A 35 -2.96 -3.55 -13.85
C SER A 35 -3.84 -4.78 -13.67
N ASP A 36 -3.97 -5.60 -14.72
CA ASP A 36 -4.75 -6.85 -14.72
C ASP A 36 -4.40 -7.80 -13.56
N GLU A 37 -3.15 -7.72 -13.07
CA GLU A 37 -2.67 -8.55 -11.97
C GLU A 37 -3.34 -8.19 -10.63
N PHE A 38 -3.58 -6.90 -10.39
CA PHE A 38 -4.11 -6.41 -9.12
C PHE A 38 -5.56 -5.92 -9.24
N GLU A 39 -6.12 -5.81 -10.43
CA GLU A 39 -7.49 -5.32 -10.67
C GLU A 39 -8.53 -6.04 -9.79
N LYS A 40 -8.39 -7.35 -9.61
CA LYS A 40 -9.31 -8.17 -8.78
C LYS A 40 -9.19 -7.91 -7.28
N ILE A 41 -8.05 -7.40 -6.81
CA ILE A 41 -7.78 -7.11 -5.40
C ILE A 41 -8.04 -5.63 -5.11
N CYS A 42 -7.70 -4.76 -6.05
CA CYS A 42 -7.76 -3.31 -5.95
C CYS A 42 -9.10 -2.73 -6.43
N THR A 43 -10.18 -3.51 -6.33
CA THR A 43 -11.53 -3.11 -6.77
C THR A 43 -11.97 -1.83 -6.03
N GLY A 44 -11.93 -0.68 -6.72
CA GLY A 44 -12.26 0.62 -6.14
C GLY A 44 -11.11 1.36 -5.43
N CYS A 45 -9.89 0.82 -5.41
CA CYS A 45 -8.73 1.43 -4.75
C CYS A 45 -7.85 2.31 -5.68
N VAL A 46 -8.29 2.52 -6.92
CA VAL A 46 -7.55 3.22 -8.00
C VAL A 46 -7.60 4.76 -7.92
N SER A 47 -8.18 5.34 -6.87
CA SER A 47 -8.20 6.80 -6.68
C SER A 47 -7.09 7.27 -5.74
N GLY A 48 -6.56 8.47 -5.99
CA GLY A 48 -5.53 9.07 -5.12
C GLY A 48 -5.99 9.25 -3.66
N ASP A 49 -7.29 9.51 -3.44
CA ASP A 49 -7.86 9.64 -2.09
C ASP A 49 -7.94 8.30 -1.35
N SER A 50 -8.39 7.24 -2.02
CA SER A 50 -8.41 5.88 -1.45
C SER A 50 -6.99 5.40 -1.13
N PHE A 51 -6.04 5.64 -2.03
CA PHE A 51 -4.61 5.38 -1.76
C PHE A 51 -4.14 6.12 -0.50
N LEU A 52 -4.41 7.42 -0.38
CA LEU A 52 -3.95 8.23 0.75
C LEU A 52 -4.57 7.75 2.08
N ARG A 53 -5.83 7.32 2.07
CA ARG A 53 -6.50 6.73 3.25
C ARG A 53 -5.85 5.41 3.64
N ALA A 54 -5.67 4.49 2.68
CA ALA A 54 -5.08 3.18 2.90
C ALA A 54 -3.65 3.29 3.44
N VAL A 55 -2.82 4.14 2.82
CA VAL A 55 -1.42 4.27 3.21
C VAL A 55 -1.27 4.86 4.61
N LYS A 56 -2.12 5.82 4.99
CA LYS A 56 -2.13 6.39 6.35
C LYS A 56 -2.55 5.36 7.39
N LYS A 57 -3.51 4.48 7.09
CA LYS A 57 -3.90 3.37 7.99
C LYS A 57 -2.72 2.43 8.22
N LEU A 58 -2.08 1.98 7.15
CA LEU A 58 -0.91 1.09 7.22
C LEU A 58 0.30 1.75 7.90
N GLU A 59 0.52 3.04 7.70
CA GLU A 59 1.64 3.78 8.31
C GLU A 59 1.41 3.96 9.82
N LYS A 60 0.18 4.28 10.23
CA LYS A 60 -0.22 4.35 11.64
C LYS A 60 -0.09 2.99 12.34
N ALA A 61 -0.36 1.90 11.63
CA ALA A 61 -0.18 0.53 12.11
C ALA A 61 1.29 0.05 12.10
N GLY A 62 2.22 0.87 11.58
CA GLY A 62 3.64 0.51 11.48
C GLY A 62 3.92 -0.61 10.48
N ILE A 63 3.03 -0.79 9.48
CA ILE A 63 3.14 -1.81 8.44
C ILE A 63 3.91 -1.26 7.24
N VAL A 64 3.65 0.00 6.85
CA VAL A 64 4.39 0.71 5.80
C VAL A 64 5.12 1.92 6.36
N LYS A 65 6.10 2.40 5.61
CA LYS A 65 6.78 3.67 5.89
C LYS A 65 7.01 4.46 4.63
N SER A 66 6.83 5.76 4.71
CA SER A 66 7.25 6.70 3.69
C SER A 66 8.71 7.13 3.86
N LYS A 67 9.42 7.33 2.75
CA LYS A 67 10.71 8.01 2.70
C LYS A 67 10.70 9.02 1.57
N LEU A 68 11.07 10.27 1.86
CA LEU A 68 11.27 11.26 0.82
C LEU A 68 12.50 10.89 -0.03
N ALA A 69 12.32 10.80 -1.34
CA ALA A 69 13.38 10.51 -2.31
C ALA A 69 13.27 11.46 -3.51
N LYS A 70 14.25 11.39 -4.42
CA LYS A 70 14.19 12.14 -5.68
C LYS A 70 12.95 11.67 -6.47
N GLY A 71 12.04 12.60 -6.76
CA GLY A 71 10.76 12.31 -7.42
C GLY A 71 9.57 12.06 -6.47
N GLY A 72 9.71 12.31 -5.17
CA GLY A 72 8.59 12.29 -4.21
C GLY A 72 8.72 11.23 -3.12
N TYR A 73 7.59 10.89 -2.49
CA TYR A 73 7.56 9.86 -1.46
C TYR A 73 7.68 8.47 -2.08
N LYS A 74 8.52 7.63 -1.44
CA LYS A 74 8.62 6.20 -1.70
C LYS A 74 8.08 5.44 -0.50
N TRP A 75 7.28 4.43 -0.78
CA TRP A 75 6.59 3.62 0.19
C TRP A 75 7.23 2.25 0.25
N ARG A 76 7.44 1.76 1.47
CA ARG A 76 8.04 0.46 1.72
C ARG A 76 7.32 -0.30 2.81
N LEU A 77 7.32 -1.63 2.72
CA LEU A 77 6.88 -2.47 3.83
C LEU A 77 7.93 -2.52 4.93
N LEU A 78 7.48 -2.40 6.16
CA LEU A 78 8.26 -2.65 7.37
C LEU A 78 8.10 -4.09 7.86
N LYS A 79 6.95 -4.72 7.57
CA LYS A 79 6.64 -6.12 7.92
C LYS A 79 6.12 -6.84 6.68
N LYS A 80 6.86 -7.84 6.18
CA LYS A 80 6.47 -8.63 4.99
C LYS A 80 5.65 -9.88 5.31
N ASP A 81 5.56 -10.25 6.59
CA ASP A 81 4.99 -11.50 7.08
C ASP A 81 3.89 -11.28 8.12
N LEU A 82 3.01 -10.30 7.90
CA LEU A 82 1.75 -10.24 8.64
C LEU A 82 0.82 -11.30 8.04
N GLN A 83 0.83 -12.48 8.64
CA GLN A 83 -0.14 -13.56 8.46
C GLN A 83 -1.20 -13.49 9.54
#